data_AF-A0A9D1IF45-F1
#
_entry.id   AF-A0A9D1IF45-F1
#
_cell.length_a   1.000
_cell.length_b   1.000
_cell.length_c   1.000
_cell.angle_alpha   90.00
_cell.angle_beta   90.00
_cell.angle_gamma   90.00
#
_symmetry.space_group_name_H-M   'P 1'
#
loop_
_entity.id
_entity.type
_entity.pdbx_description
1 polymer ?
#
loop_
_entity_poly.entity_id
_entity_poly.type
_entity_poly.pdbx_seq_one_letter_code
_entity_poly.pdbx_strand_id
1 'polypeptide(L)'
;MLRFYQITDTHFYASEVLRPEGEAWERRAKYDQKCVAESGAILDAATELLLADTETEIVLVTGDLVCDGEREGHYAMREKLRRLQAGGKRVFVLTATHDTCPYPKKYAAEKGEYRAEGLPKSELLQVYWEFGPATALSVHEKSFSYVSQLAPGYRLFALNDDGIGWERGFHGYDEDQRRWLAEQLEIGRKSGDVLLAMGHHPLLPPSPVYAFTSPDDLIGNHEQVASELADAGVHFMFTGHTHMQSIEYFDSEKGNRIFDINTGSLICYPSPIRHMTLTEQTLSVRTVHLDRIDWDLGGKSYMQYSLDHFEFMLRDILDAAANDIRRFCKIAPDFGLQTETAWKLRVPIHLAGKMMERLTFQKAGRLLFCATKIAPEMRGVYLKDFMLALIRNLYGGDEPYAPGTPEYASFMALYRRVRPVLRRFKGLSGLDEVIEGALYDDGYPDSDADLPVPPTIV
;
A
#
# COMPACT_ATOMS: atom_id res chain seq x y z
N MET A 1 -0.29 -17.19 -22.89
CA MET A 1 0.13 -15.84 -22.43
C MET A 1 -1.11 -15.14 -21.92
N LEU A 2 -1.04 -14.63 -20.69
CA LEU A 2 -2.11 -13.90 -20.01
C LEU A 2 -1.66 -12.46 -19.78
N ARG A 3 -2.55 -11.48 -20.01
CA ARG A 3 -2.31 -10.08 -19.71
C ARG A 3 -3.41 -9.55 -18.80
N PHE A 4 -3.03 -8.78 -17.79
CA PHE A 4 -3.99 -8.16 -16.88
C PHE A 4 -3.41 -6.91 -16.23
N TYR A 5 -4.28 -6.03 -15.77
CA TYR A 5 -3.91 -4.93 -14.89
C TYR A 5 -4.20 -5.27 -13.43
N GLN A 6 -3.41 -4.71 -12.51
CA GLN A 6 -3.74 -4.62 -11.09
C GLN A 6 -3.78 -3.15 -10.68
N ILE A 7 -4.86 -2.78 -10.00
CA ILE A 7 -4.99 -1.56 -9.21
C ILE A 7 -5.46 -1.93 -7.80
N THR A 8 -5.16 -1.09 -6.82
CA THR A 8 -5.53 -1.36 -5.43
C THR A 8 -5.72 -0.05 -4.68
N ASP A 9 -6.35 -0.13 -3.50
CA ASP A 9 -6.38 0.95 -2.53
C ASP A 9 -6.85 2.24 -3.18
N THR A 10 -7.96 2.13 -3.92
CA THR A 10 -8.54 3.26 -4.64
C THR A 10 -9.11 4.28 -3.67
N HIS A 11 -9.46 3.84 -2.44
CA HIS A 11 -9.92 4.67 -1.32
C HIS A 11 -10.91 5.74 -1.79
N PHE A 12 -11.79 5.36 -2.72
CA PHE A 12 -12.59 6.32 -3.45
C PHE A 12 -13.57 7.01 -2.50
N TYR A 13 -13.45 8.33 -2.41
CA TYR A 13 -14.42 9.17 -1.73
C TYR A 13 -15.32 9.81 -2.77
N ALA A 14 -16.62 9.48 -2.74
CA ALA A 14 -17.59 9.95 -3.73
C ALA A 14 -17.99 11.43 -3.50
N SER A 15 -17.03 12.34 -3.62
CA SER A 15 -17.19 13.79 -3.38
C SER A 15 -18.36 14.41 -4.14
N GLU A 16 -18.65 13.95 -5.35
CA GLU A 16 -19.78 14.44 -6.16
C GLU A 16 -21.15 14.17 -5.51
N VAL A 17 -21.27 13.06 -4.78
CA VAL A 17 -22.49 12.62 -4.11
C VAL A 17 -22.51 13.10 -2.66
N LEU A 18 -21.40 12.92 -1.95
CA LEU A 18 -21.26 13.22 -0.53
C LEU A 18 -21.11 14.73 -0.25
N ARG A 19 -20.63 15.50 -1.24
CA ARG A 19 -20.44 16.96 -1.19
C ARG A 19 -19.78 17.43 0.10
N PRO A 20 -18.58 16.90 0.42
CA PRO A 20 -17.92 17.21 1.67
C PRO A 20 -17.46 18.67 1.71
N GLU A 21 -17.63 19.31 2.85
CA GLU A 21 -17.28 20.72 3.05
C GLU A 21 -16.85 21.03 4.50
N GLY A 22 -16.21 22.19 4.68
CA GLY A 22 -15.77 22.70 5.98
C GLY A 22 -14.35 22.29 6.40
N GLU A 23 -13.90 22.82 7.54
CA GLU A 23 -12.52 22.65 8.02
C GLU A 23 -12.14 21.18 8.27
N ALA A 24 -13.11 20.33 8.64
CA ALA A 24 -12.87 18.91 8.86
C ALA A 24 -12.55 18.19 7.55
N TRP A 25 -13.29 18.50 6.48
CA TRP A 25 -13.00 17.98 5.14
C TRP A 25 -11.66 18.49 4.63
N GLU A 26 -11.39 19.79 4.72
CA GLU A 26 -10.11 20.34 4.28
C GLU A 26 -8.92 19.70 5.00
N ARG A 27 -9.08 19.36 6.28
CA ARG A 27 -8.06 18.66 7.04
C ARG A 27 -7.88 17.23 6.52
N ARG A 28 -8.98 16.47 6.39
CA ARG A 28 -8.94 15.11 5.83
C ARG A 28 -8.30 15.09 4.44
N ALA A 29 -8.65 16.03 3.58
CA ALA A 29 -8.14 16.10 2.22
C ALA A 29 -6.67 16.56 2.13
N LYS A 30 -6.13 17.31 3.10
CA LYS A 30 -4.75 17.83 3.05
C LYS A 30 -3.74 17.05 3.90
N TYR A 31 -4.21 16.44 4.98
CA TYR A 31 -3.39 15.68 5.94
C TYR A 31 -3.65 14.19 5.85
N ASP A 32 -4.05 13.70 4.69
CA ASP A 32 -3.98 12.29 4.37
C ASP A 32 -2.78 12.08 3.43
N GLN A 33 -2.19 10.91 3.51
CA GLN A 33 -1.19 10.49 2.52
C GLN A 33 -1.84 10.31 1.14
N LYS A 34 -3.12 9.94 1.14
CA LYS A 34 -3.99 9.71 -0.02
C LYS A 34 -4.58 11.02 -0.52
N CYS A 35 -4.62 11.19 -1.84
CA CYS A 35 -5.32 12.29 -2.51
C CYS A 35 -6.85 12.06 -2.48
N VAL A 36 -7.45 12.09 -1.28
CA VAL A 36 -8.86 11.70 -1.05
C VAL A 36 -9.83 12.61 -1.82
N ALA A 37 -9.56 13.92 -1.87
CA ALA A 37 -10.41 14.85 -2.61
C ALA A 37 -10.36 14.62 -4.12
N GLU A 38 -9.19 14.25 -4.61
CA GLU A 38 -8.88 13.97 -6.02
C GLU A 38 -9.26 12.55 -6.45
N SER A 39 -9.56 11.66 -5.50
CA SER A 39 -9.74 10.22 -5.73
C SER A 39 -10.70 9.89 -6.88
N GLY A 40 -11.78 10.64 -7.04
CA GLY A 40 -12.72 10.50 -8.16
C GLY A 40 -12.09 10.76 -9.52
N ALA A 41 -11.35 11.88 -9.66
CA ALA A 41 -10.68 12.28 -10.89
C ALA A 41 -9.49 11.35 -11.24
N ILE A 42 -8.78 10.86 -10.21
CA ILE A 42 -7.72 9.86 -10.37
C ILE A 42 -8.31 8.56 -10.91
N LEU A 43 -9.39 8.07 -10.31
CA LEU A 43 -10.03 6.82 -10.72
C LEU A 43 -10.68 6.93 -12.11
N ASP A 44 -11.22 8.09 -12.48
CA ASP A 44 -11.71 8.33 -13.85
C ASP A 44 -10.57 8.32 -14.87
N ALA A 45 -9.44 8.98 -14.57
CA ALA A 45 -8.27 8.94 -15.44
C ALA A 45 -7.69 7.52 -15.59
N ALA A 46 -7.63 6.76 -14.48
CA ALA A 46 -7.23 5.35 -14.51
C ALA A 46 -8.21 4.52 -15.34
N THR A 47 -9.51 4.77 -15.23
CA THR A 47 -10.52 4.10 -16.05
C THR A 47 -10.29 4.35 -17.54
N GLU A 48 -10.04 5.60 -17.94
CA GLU A 48 -9.75 5.93 -19.33
C GLU A 48 -8.43 5.31 -19.84
N LEU A 49 -7.38 5.29 -19.01
CA LEU A 49 -6.12 4.60 -19.33
C LEU A 49 -6.36 3.12 -19.59
N LEU A 50 -7.08 2.44 -18.70
CA LEU A 50 -7.38 1.02 -18.83
C LEU A 50 -8.24 0.76 -20.08
N LEU A 51 -9.25 1.59 -20.35
CA LEU A 51 -10.12 1.45 -21.52
C LEU A 51 -9.40 1.70 -22.85
N ALA A 52 -8.35 2.52 -22.86
CA ALA A 52 -7.55 2.78 -24.06
C ALA A 52 -6.74 1.55 -24.52
N ASP A 53 -6.34 0.67 -23.60
CA ASP A 53 -5.68 -0.59 -23.96
C ASP A 53 -6.70 -1.66 -24.35
N THR A 54 -6.90 -1.89 -25.65
CA THR A 54 -7.82 -2.93 -26.14
C THR A 54 -7.22 -4.35 -26.11
N GLU A 55 -5.93 -4.52 -25.84
CA GLU A 55 -5.28 -5.84 -25.82
C GLU A 55 -5.34 -6.51 -24.44
N THR A 56 -5.53 -5.74 -23.36
CA THR A 56 -5.61 -6.24 -21.99
C THR A 56 -7.04 -6.11 -21.45
N GLU A 57 -7.77 -7.23 -21.45
CA GLU A 57 -9.18 -7.23 -21.05
C GLU A 57 -9.39 -7.39 -19.54
N ILE A 58 -8.40 -7.87 -18.78
CA ILE A 58 -8.57 -8.25 -17.37
C ILE A 58 -8.06 -7.13 -16.47
N VAL A 59 -8.85 -6.78 -15.45
CA VAL A 59 -8.48 -5.84 -14.39
C VAL A 59 -8.75 -6.47 -13.03
N LEU A 60 -7.72 -6.55 -12.19
CA LEU A 60 -7.80 -6.95 -10.79
C LEU A 60 -7.87 -5.68 -9.92
N VAL A 61 -8.82 -5.65 -8.98
CA VAL A 61 -8.94 -4.57 -7.99
C VAL A 61 -8.84 -5.20 -6.60
N THR A 62 -7.70 -5.02 -5.94
CA THR A 62 -7.29 -5.82 -4.77
C THR A 62 -7.61 -5.18 -3.41
N GLY A 63 -8.82 -4.63 -3.26
CA GLY A 63 -9.31 -4.13 -1.96
C GLY A 63 -9.25 -2.62 -1.79
N ASP A 64 -9.81 -2.17 -0.66
CA ASP A 64 -9.99 -0.77 -0.25
C ASP A 64 -10.56 0.09 -1.39
N LEU A 65 -11.75 -0.32 -1.82
CA LEU A 65 -12.48 0.28 -2.94
C LEU A 65 -13.00 1.67 -2.59
N VAL A 66 -13.42 1.90 -1.35
CA VAL A 66 -13.90 3.20 -0.87
C VAL A 66 -13.12 3.69 0.34
N CYS A 67 -13.19 4.98 0.63
CA CYS A 67 -12.33 5.62 1.62
C CYS A 67 -12.60 5.16 3.07
N ASP A 68 -13.86 5.17 3.50
CA ASP A 68 -14.22 4.82 4.87
C ASP A 68 -15.51 3.96 4.92
N GLY A 69 -15.86 3.22 3.86
CA GLY A 69 -17.01 2.29 3.85
C GLY A 69 -18.36 2.96 3.64
N GLU A 70 -18.41 4.16 3.04
CA GLU A 70 -19.64 4.89 2.81
C GLU A 70 -20.53 4.17 1.80
N ARG A 71 -21.82 3.97 2.14
CA ARG A 71 -22.79 3.33 1.25
C ARG A 71 -22.89 4.02 -0.11
N GLU A 72 -22.95 5.35 -0.12
CA GLU A 72 -22.96 6.11 -1.37
C GLU A 72 -21.64 5.97 -2.15
N GLY A 73 -20.52 5.83 -1.44
CA GLY A 73 -19.22 5.50 -2.02
C GLY A 73 -19.24 4.19 -2.77
N HIS A 74 -19.78 3.12 -2.15
CA HIS A 74 -19.86 1.80 -2.77
C HIS A 74 -20.73 1.79 -4.03
N TYR A 75 -21.89 2.44 -3.99
CA TYR A 75 -22.75 2.54 -5.18
C TYR A 75 -22.08 3.34 -6.30
N ALA A 76 -21.41 4.45 -6.00
CA ALA A 76 -20.68 5.22 -6.99
C ALA A 76 -19.48 4.44 -7.56
N MET A 77 -18.75 3.70 -6.71
CA MET A 77 -17.66 2.82 -7.12
C MET A 77 -18.15 1.72 -8.08
N ARG A 78 -19.29 1.09 -7.76
CA ARG A 78 -19.92 0.08 -8.64
C ARG A 78 -20.17 0.64 -10.04
N GLU A 79 -20.68 1.86 -10.17
CA GLU A 79 -20.93 2.44 -11.50
C GLU A 79 -19.62 2.72 -12.26
N LYS A 80 -18.54 3.11 -11.58
CA LYS A 80 -17.20 3.23 -12.20
C LYS A 80 -16.67 1.87 -12.68
N LEU A 81 -16.84 0.81 -11.90
CA LEU A 81 -16.46 -0.55 -12.31
C LEU A 81 -17.34 -1.06 -13.49
N ARG A 82 -18.64 -0.73 -13.51
CA ARG A 82 -19.52 -1.03 -14.66
C ARG A 82 -19.09 -0.31 -15.92
N ARG A 83 -18.53 0.90 -15.83
CA ARG A 83 -17.95 1.60 -16.99
C ARG A 83 -16.82 0.79 -17.61
N LEU A 84 -15.94 0.21 -16.80
CA LEU A 84 -14.89 -0.70 -17.29
C LEU A 84 -15.51 -1.92 -18.01
N GLN A 85 -16.50 -2.58 -17.40
CA GLN A 85 -17.18 -3.73 -18.01
C GLN A 85 -17.88 -3.37 -19.32
N ALA A 86 -18.59 -2.25 -19.37
CA ALA A 86 -19.25 -1.76 -20.59
C ALA A 86 -18.26 -1.44 -21.71
N GLY A 87 -17.02 -1.06 -21.36
CA GLY A 87 -15.90 -0.90 -22.29
C GLY A 87 -15.16 -2.18 -22.65
N GLY A 88 -15.68 -3.36 -22.27
CA GLY A 88 -15.14 -4.66 -22.64
C GLY A 88 -14.17 -5.28 -21.62
N LYS A 89 -13.98 -4.68 -20.45
CA LYS A 89 -13.12 -5.25 -19.40
C LYS A 89 -13.82 -6.34 -18.60
N ARG A 90 -13.05 -7.34 -18.18
CA ARG A 90 -13.42 -8.33 -17.18
C ARG A 90 -12.77 -7.92 -15.87
N VAL A 91 -13.59 -7.48 -14.92
CA VAL A 91 -13.13 -6.91 -13.66
C VAL A 91 -13.34 -7.92 -12.54
N PHE A 92 -12.29 -8.14 -11.74
CA PHE A 92 -12.29 -9.02 -10.57
C PHE A 92 -11.99 -8.18 -9.34
N VAL A 93 -12.94 -8.13 -8.41
CA VAL A 93 -12.88 -7.26 -7.25
C VAL A 93 -12.75 -8.07 -5.97
N LEU A 94 -11.98 -7.54 -5.03
CA LEU A 94 -11.97 -7.92 -3.63
C LEU A 94 -12.35 -6.68 -2.81
N THR A 95 -13.18 -6.85 -1.78
CA THR A 95 -13.40 -5.82 -0.74
C THR A 95 -12.38 -5.99 0.37
N ALA A 96 -12.08 -4.95 1.13
CA ALA A 96 -11.15 -5.05 2.26
C ALA A 96 -11.51 -4.16 3.47
N THR A 97 -10.53 -3.93 4.34
CA THR A 97 -10.66 -3.31 5.66
C THR A 97 -11.42 -1.99 5.63
N HIS A 98 -11.14 -1.08 4.69
CA HIS A 98 -11.86 0.20 4.60
C HIS A 98 -13.28 0.07 4.03
N ASP A 99 -13.54 -0.93 3.18
CA ASP A 99 -14.86 -1.19 2.60
C ASP A 99 -15.88 -1.65 3.66
N THR A 100 -15.40 -2.23 4.75
CA THR A 100 -16.24 -2.74 5.85
C THR A 100 -16.15 -1.89 7.12
N CYS A 101 -15.59 -0.67 7.01
CA CYS A 101 -15.37 0.21 8.16
C CYS A 101 -16.67 0.40 8.98
N PRO A 102 -16.65 0.11 10.30
CA PRO A 102 -17.84 0.22 11.14
C PRO A 102 -18.27 1.68 11.39
N TYR A 103 -17.40 2.65 11.12
CA TYR A 103 -17.65 4.07 11.34
C TYR A 103 -17.40 4.92 10.09
N PRO A 104 -18.19 4.76 9.01
CA PRO A 104 -18.02 5.55 7.80
C PRO A 104 -18.20 7.04 8.04
N LYS A 105 -17.56 7.88 7.22
CA LYS A 105 -17.40 9.31 7.51
C LYS A 105 -17.98 10.22 6.43
N LYS A 106 -18.68 11.26 6.88
CA LYS A 106 -19.10 12.41 6.06
C LYS A 106 -18.62 13.71 6.70
N TYR A 107 -18.56 14.74 5.88
CA TYR A 107 -18.07 16.05 6.28
C TYR A 107 -19.07 17.14 5.87
N ALA A 108 -19.43 18.02 6.79
CA ALA A 108 -20.29 19.18 6.52
C ALA A 108 -19.80 20.38 7.32
N ALA A 109 -20.00 21.59 6.81
CA ALA A 109 -19.42 22.80 7.38
C ALA A 109 -19.88 23.05 8.82
N GLU A 110 -21.16 22.81 9.10
CA GLU A 110 -21.77 23.02 10.42
C GLU A 110 -21.59 21.86 11.40
N LYS A 111 -21.28 20.65 10.91
CA LYS A 111 -21.14 19.44 11.74
C LYS A 111 -19.70 18.98 11.94
N GLY A 112 -18.78 19.43 11.08
CA GLY A 112 -17.46 18.84 10.98
C GLY A 112 -17.54 17.41 10.41
N GLU A 113 -16.75 16.50 10.96
CA GLU A 113 -16.83 15.06 10.69
C GLU A 113 -18.03 14.44 11.42
N TYR A 114 -18.85 13.66 10.71
CA TYR A 114 -19.98 12.93 11.29
C TYR A 114 -20.17 11.56 10.62
N ARG A 115 -20.88 10.65 11.29
CA ARG A 115 -21.06 9.28 10.82
C ARG A 115 -21.98 9.19 9.59
N ALA A 116 -21.49 8.51 8.55
CA ALA A 116 -22.25 8.12 7.37
C ALA A 116 -23.00 6.79 7.59
N GLU A 117 -23.88 6.45 6.64
CA GLU A 117 -24.40 5.08 6.53
C GLU A 117 -23.37 4.23 5.79
N GLY A 118 -23.01 3.07 6.36
CA GLY A 118 -22.27 2.03 5.67
C GLY A 118 -23.18 0.94 5.12
N LEU A 119 -22.58 -0.14 4.63
CA LEU A 119 -23.28 -1.35 4.23
C LEU A 119 -22.87 -2.52 5.14
N PRO A 120 -23.80 -3.39 5.56
CA PRO A 120 -23.41 -4.63 6.20
C PRO A 120 -22.64 -5.51 5.19
N LYS A 121 -21.71 -6.33 5.69
CA LYS A 121 -20.87 -7.21 4.86
C LYS A 121 -21.72 -7.93 3.80
N SER A 122 -22.80 -8.61 4.18
CA SER A 122 -23.68 -9.34 3.25
C SER A 122 -24.22 -8.52 2.06
N GLU A 123 -24.46 -7.22 2.23
CA GLU A 123 -24.91 -6.35 1.14
C GLU A 123 -23.75 -5.94 0.22
N LEU A 124 -22.53 -5.81 0.74
CA LEU A 124 -21.34 -5.53 -0.07
C LEU A 124 -21.08 -6.62 -1.12
N LEU A 125 -21.23 -7.90 -0.77
CA LEU A 125 -21.12 -8.98 -1.75
C LEU A 125 -22.13 -8.81 -2.89
N GLN A 126 -23.35 -8.36 -2.60
CA GLN A 126 -24.37 -8.12 -3.63
C GLN A 126 -24.02 -6.91 -4.50
N VAL A 127 -23.47 -5.84 -3.92
CA VAL A 127 -23.02 -4.65 -4.67
C VAL A 127 -21.95 -5.03 -5.69
N TYR A 128 -21.02 -5.91 -5.32
CA TYR A 128 -19.89 -6.29 -6.16
C TYR A 128 -20.04 -7.67 -6.84
N TRP A 129 -21.22 -8.29 -6.77
CA TRP A 129 -21.47 -9.64 -7.28
C TRP A 129 -21.08 -9.81 -8.76
N GLU A 130 -21.32 -8.78 -9.57
CA GLU A 130 -21.05 -8.81 -11.02
C GLU A 130 -19.56 -8.71 -11.39
N PHE A 131 -18.65 -8.44 -10.46
CA PHE A 131 -17.21 -8.25 -10.71
C PHE A 131 -16.38 -9.45 -10.24
N GLY A 132 -16.70 -10.63 -10.80
CA GLY A 132 -16.04 -11.90 -10.48
C GLY A 132 -17.02 -12.94 -9.94
N PRO A 133 -17.59 -12.75 -8.73
CA PRO A 133 -18.41 -13.76 -8.04
C PRO A 133 -19.54 -14.38 -8.87
N ALA A 134 -20.25 -13.58 -9.67
CA ALA A 134 -21.37 -14.05 -10.51
C ALA A 134 -20.99 -15.15 -11.51
N THR A 135 -19.71 -15.19 -11.92
CA THR A 135 -19.16 -16.17 -12.88
C THR A 135 -18.09 -17.06 -12.26
N ALA A 136 -17.94 -17.01 -10.94
CA ALA A 136 -16.95 -17.78 -10.22
C ALA A 136 -17.24 -19.29 -10.30
N LEU A 137 -16.18 -20.09 -10.31
CA LEU A 137 -16.21 -21.55 -10.19
C LEU A 137 -16.67 -21.99 -8.80
N SER A 138 -16.34 -21.21 -7.77
CA SER A 138 -16.71 -21.44 -6.38
C SER A 138 -16.68 -20.14 -5.60
N VAL A 139 -17.64 -19.94 -4.69
CA VAL A 139 -17.72 -18.76 -3.82
C VAL A 139 -17.84 -19.23 -2.37
N HIS A 140 -16.98 -18.70 -1.51
CA HIS A 140 -17.09 -18.81 -0.07
C HIS A 140 -17.85 -17.58 0.46
N GLU A 141 -19.18 -17.68 0.49
CA GLU A 141 -20.09 -16.56 0.78
C GLU A 141 -19.83 -15.88 2.13
N LYS A 142 -19.29 -16.58 3.12
CA LYS A 142 -19.03 -16.00 4.44
C LYS A 142 -17.89 -14.98 4.42
N SER A 143 -16.82 -15.25 3.67
CA SER A 143 -15.66 -14.35 3.56
C SER A 143 -15.73 -13.43 2.34
N PHE A 144 -16.48 -13.81 1.31
CA PHE A 144 -16.48 -13.21 -0.04
C PHE A 144 -15.27 -13.59 -0.89
N SER A 145 -14.57 -14.63 -0.46
CA SER A 145 -13.53 -15.24 -1.29
C SER A 145 -14.18 -16.04 -2.39
N TYR A 146 -13.56 -16.08 -3.56
CA TYR A 146 -14.08 -16.82 -4.70
C TYR A 146 -12.94 -17.27 -5.62
N VAL A 147 -13.24 -18.26 -6.45
CA VAL A 147 -12.32 -18.78 -7.46
C VAL A 147 -12.91 -18.53 -8.82
N SER A 148 -12.19 -17.84 -9.69
CA SER A 148 -12.63 -17.55 -11.05
C SER A 148 -11.70 -18.15 -12.09
N GLN A 149 -12.27 -18.57 -13.22
CA GLN A 149 -11.48 -18.82 -14.42
C GLN A 149 -11.05 -17.48 -15.00
N LEU A 150 -9.79 -17.11 -14.78
CA LEU A 150 -9.27 -15.83 -15.24
C LEU A 150 -9.15 -15.81 -16.76
N ALA A 151 -8.64 -16.90 -17.35
CA ALA A 151 -8.64 -17.20 -18.78
C ALA A 151 -8.51 -18.73 -18.96
N PRO A 152 -8.68 -19.31 -20.17
CA PRO A 152 -8.44 -20.74 -20.37
C PRO A 152 -7.03 -21.15 -19.88
N GLY A 153 -6.95 -22.10 -18.96
CA GLY A 153 -5.69 -22.56 -18.36
C GLY A 153 -5.16 -21.70 -17.21
N TYR A 154 -5.88 -20.64 -16.78
CA TYR A 154 -5.49 -19.76 -15.69
C TYR A 154 -6.62 -19.55 -14.70
N ARG A 155 -6.35 -19.78 -13.42
CA ARG A 155 -7.31 -19.69 -12.33
C ARG A 155 -6.86 -18.66 -11.30
N LEU A 156 -7.79 -17.80 -10.90
CA LEU A 156 -7.56 -16.78 -9.88
C LEU A 156 -8.32 -17.14 -8.60
N PHE A 157 -7.58 -17.18 -7.49
CA PHE A 157 -8.10 -17.26 -6.13
C PHE A 157 -8.18 -15.84 -5.58
N ALA A 158 -9.39 -15.30 -5.49
CA ALA A 158 -9.66 -14.03 -4.82
C ALA A 158 -9.91 -14.33 -3.33
N LEU A 159 -8.96 -13.98 -2.47
CA LEU A 159 -8.93 -14.38 -1.07
C LEU A 159 -9.17 -13.16 -0.17
N ASN A 160 -10.43 -12.88 0.16
CA ASN A 160 -10.74 -11.84 1.15
C ASN A 160 -10.22 -12.31 2.52
N ASP A 161 -9.36 -11.48 3.11
CA ASP A 161 -8.61 -11.71 4.33
C ASP A 161 -9.05 -10.80 5.48
N ASP A 162 -10.21 -10.14 5.37
CA ASP A 162 -10.74 -9.30 6.46
C ASP A 162 -11.16 -10.12 7.70
N GLY A 163 -11.03 -11.45 7.65
CA GLY A 163 -11.40 -12.36 8.73
C GLY A 163 -12.84 -12.14 9.19
N ILE A 164 -12.98 -11.76 10.46
CA ILE A 164 -14.26 -11.43 11.11
C ILE A 164 -14.55 -9.92 11.19
N GLY A 165 -13.75 -9.09 10.49
CA GLY A 165 -13.90 -7.65 10.35
C GLY A 165 -13.01 -6.80 11.27
N TRP A 166 -13.19 -5.49 11.16
CA TRP A 166 -12.42 -4.41 11.82
C TRP A 166 -12.23 -4.54 13.34
N GLU A 167 -13.18 -5.13 14.06
CA GLU A 167 -13.26 -5.01 15.53
C GLU A 167 -12.35 -5.95 16.32
N ARG A 168 -11.67 -6.92 15.67
CA ARG A 168 -10.88 -7.95 16.40
C ARG A 168 -9.41 -8.06 16.00
N GLY A 169 -8.91 -7.18 15.14
CA GLY A 169 -7.48 -7.10 14.78
C GLY A 169 -6.91 -8.41 14.22
N PHE A 170 -7.75 -9.25 13.61
CA PHE A 170 -7.32 -10.45 12.90
C PHE A 170 -7.70 -10.31 11.43
N HIS A 171 -6.69 -10.06 10.62
CA HIS A 171 -6.76 -10.05 9.17
C HIS A 171 -6.20 -11.38 8.70
N GLY A 172 -7.02 -12.32 8.23
CA GLY A 172 -6.57 -13.63 7.79
C GLY A 172 -7.74 -14.58 7.54
N TYR A 173 -7.42 -15.85 7.30
CA TYR A 173 -8.42 -16.85 6.92
C TYR A 173 -8.88 -17.68 8.11
N ASP A 174 -10.19 -17.69 8.36
CA ASP A 174 -10.77 -18.57 9.37
C ASP A 174 -10.72 -20.06 8.95
N GLU A 175 -11.01 -20.97 9.88
CA GLU A 175 -10.90 -22.41 9.63
C GLU A 175 -11.80 -22.89 8.48
N ASP A 176 -12.97 -22.28 8.32
CA ASP A 176 -13.93 -22.64 7.28
C ASP A 176 -13.44 -22.22 5.90
N GLN A 177 -12.95 -20.98 5.80
CA GLN A 177 -12.30 -20.47 4.59
C GLN A 177 -11.04 -21.26 4.24
N ARG A 178 -10.23 -21.67 5.23
CA ARG A 178 -9.02 -22.48 4.98
C ARG A 178 -9.36 -23.87 4.45
N ARG A 179 -10.42 -24.52 4.95
CA ARG A 179 -10.90 -25.79 4.39
C ARG A 179 -11.38 -25.61 2.95
N TRP A 180 -12.20 -24.59 2.70
CA TRP A 180 -12.64 -24.25 1.34
C TRP A 180 -11.46 -23.98 0.40
N LEU A 181 -10.47 -23.20 0.86
CA LEU A 181 -9.26 -22.89 0.10
C LEU A 181 -8.48 -24.17 -0.25
N ALA A 182 -8.26 -25.05 0.72
CA ALA A 182 -7.56 -26.33 0.48
C ALA A 182 -8.29 -27.20 -0.55
N GLU A 183 -9.62 -27.29 -0.47
CA GLU A 183 -10.42 -28.00 -1.48
C GLU A 183 -10.28 -27.38 -2.87
N GLN A 184 -10.38 -26.05 -2.98
CA GLN A 184 -10.28 -25.36 -4.25
C GLN A 184 -8.87 -25.41 -4.87
N LEU A 185 -7.82 -25.38 -4.04
CA LEU A 185 -6.42 -25.54 -4.48
C LEU A 185 -6.23 -26.93 -5.11
N GLU A 186 -6.75 -27.98 -4.49
CA GLU A 186 -6.66 -29.34 -5.02
C GLU A 186 -7.47 -29.50 -6.32
N ILE A 187 -8.64 -28.85 -6.45
CA ILE A 187 -9.39 -28.81 -7.71
C ILE A 187 -8.59 -28.07 -8.78
N GLY A 188 -7.99 -26.92 -8.43
CA GLY A 188 -7.14 -26.14 -9.33
C GLY A 188 -5.97 -26.96 -9.85
N ARG A 189 -5.22 -27.60 -8.96
CA ARG A 189 -4.08 -28.45 -9.31
C ARG A 189 -4.48 -29.60 -10.23
N LYS A 190 -5.59 -30.30 -9.92
CA LYS A 190 -6.13 -31.40 -10.77
C LYS A 190 -6.58 -30.94 -12.15
N SER A 191 -6.97 -29.68 -12.30
CA SER A 191 -7.39 -29.14 -13.61
C SER A 191 -6.22 -28.84 -14.54
N GLY A 192 -4.99 -28.75 -14.01
CA GLY A 192 -3.80 -28.33 -14.77
C GLY A 192 -3.76 -26.83 -15.07
N ASP A 193 -4.64 -26.03 -14.45
CA ASP A 193 -4.61 -24.57 -14.53
C ASP A 193 -3.35 -24.02 -13.82
N VAL A 194 -2.81 -22.91 -14.34
CA VAL A 194 -1.89 -22.05 -13.59
C VAL A 194 -2.69 -21.34 -12.50
N LEU A 195 -2.25 -21.50 -11.25
CA LEU A 195 -2.94 -20.94 -10.08
C LEU A 195 -2.31 -19.59 -9.69
N LEU A 196 -3.16 -18.56 -9.64
CA LEU A 196 -2.82 -17.19 -9.24
C LEU A 196 -3.67 -16.82 -8.04
N ALA A 197 -3.17 -16.00 -7.13
CA ALA A 197 -3.94 -15.48 -6.01
C ALA A 197 -3.98 -13.95 -6.02
N MET A 198 -5.05 -13.39 -5.48
CA MET A 198 -5.08 -11.99 -5.05
C MET A 198 -5.67 -11.90 -3.64
N GLY A 199 -5.12 -11.00 -2.84
CA GLY A 199 -5.58 -10.66 -1.49
C GLY A 199 -5.46 -9.15 -1.29
N HIS A 200 -5.81 -8.64 -0.12
CA HIS A 200 -5.60 -7.23 0.19
C HIS A 200 -4.36 -7.01 1.03
N HIS A 201 -4.29 -7.65 2.19
CA HIS A 201 -3.15 -7.51 3.09
C HIS A 201 -1.93 -8.23 2.47
N PRO A 202 -0.72 -7.71 2.68
CA PRO A 202 0.49 -8.36 2.21
C PRO A 202 0.68 -9.74 2.86
N LEU A 203 1.12 -10.69 2.03
CA LEU A 203 1.57 -12.02 2.45
C LEU A 203 3.01 -11.96 2.98
N LEU A 204 3.83 -11.09 2.40
CA LEU A 204 5.22 -10.87 2.82
C LEU A 204 5.39 -9.38 3.16
N PRO A 205 6.14 -9.04 4.21
CA PRO A 205 6.34 -7.64 4.55
C PRO A 205 7.01 -6.91 3.40
N PRO A 206 6.47 -5.78 2.91
CA PRO A 206 7.02 -5.06 1.76
C PRO A 206 8.37 -4.40 2.04
N SER A 207 8.78 -4.34 3.30
CA SER A 207 10.13 -3.97 3.72
C SER A 207 10.38 -4.46 5.15
N PRO A 208 11.65 -4.58 5.56
CA PRO A 208 12.00 -4.82 6.97
C PRO A 208 11.45 -3.75 7.93
N VAL A 209 11.27 -2.51 7.44
CA VAL A 209 10.63 -1.44 8.21
C VAL A 209 9.20 -1.79 8.55
N TYR A 210 8.43 -2.28 7.56
CA TYR A 210 7.04 -2.64 7.75
C TYR A 210 6.87 -3.79 8.74
N ALA A 211 7.69 -4.85 8.61
CA ALA A 211 7.71 -5.97 9.56
C ALA A 211 7.99 -5.51 11.01
N PHE A 212 8.76 -4.43 11.16
CA PHE A 212 9.11 -3.88 12.47
C PHE A 212 8.04 -2.94 13.05
N THR A 213 7.39 -2.13 12.22
CA THR A 213 6.44 -1.10 12.68
C THR A 213 4.98 -1.51 12.65
N SER A 214 4.62 -2.41 11.73
CA SER A 214 3.26 -2.81 11.39
C SER A 214 3.10 -4.33 11.18
N PRO A 215 3.63 -5.20 12.08
CA PRO A 215 3.54 -6.65 11.88
C PRO A 215 2.10 -7.19 11.90
N ASP A 216 1.18 -6.50 12.57
CA ASP A 216 -0.23 -6.90 12.68
C ASP A 216 -1.07 -6.55 11.44
N ASP A 217 -0.48 -5.82 10.48
CA ASP A 217 -1.12 -5.41 9.22
C ASP A 217 -0.79 -6.40 8.06
N LEU A 218 -0.08 -7.49 8.35
CA LEU A 218 0.12 -8.63 7.43
C LEU A 218 -1.04 -9.63 7.53
N ILE A 219 -1.15 -10.53 6.55
CA ILE A 219 -2.05 -11.68 6.67
C ILE A 219 -1.71 -12.51 7.93
N GLY A 220 -2.74 -12.92 8.65
CA GLY A 220 -2.65 -13.70 9.86
C GLY A 220 -2.09 -15.09 9.56
N ASN A 221 -0.98 -15.43 10.24
CA ASN A 221 -0.16 -16.61 9.93
C ASN A 221 0.46 -16.56 8.52
N HIS A 222 0.87 -15.38 8.05
CA HIS A 222 1.35 -15.16 6.69
C HIS A 222 2.41 -16.18 6.22
N GLU A 223 3.42 -16.53 7.04
CA GLU A 223 4.43 -17.55 6.65
C GLU A 223 3.81 -18.93 6.39
N GLN A 224 2.85 -19.34 7.23
CA GLN A 224 2.14 -20.60 7.05
C GLN A 224 1.30 -20.55 5.76
N VAL A 225 0.59 -19.45 5.53
CA VAL A 225 -0.22 -19.24 4.33
C VAL A 225 0.67 -19.25 3.08
N ALA A 226 1.83 -18.60 3.12
CA ALA A 226 2.77 -18.55 2.01
C ALA A 226 3.28 -19.96 1.66
N SER A 227 3.64 -20.74 2.67
CA SER A 227 4.04 -22.13 2.51
C SER A 227 2.91 -23.00 1.93
N GLU A 228 1.69 -22.88 2.45
CA GLU A 228 0.51 -23.62 1.97
C GLU A 228 0.18 -23.29 0.51
N LEU A 229 0.22 -22.02 0.13
CA LEU A 229 -0.04 -21.56 -1.24
C LEU A 229 1.08 -22.00 -2.20
N ALA A 230 2.34 -21.79 -1.83
CA ALA A 230 3.49 -22.19 -2.63
C ALA A 230 3.49 -23.70 -2.89
N ASP A 231 3.25 -24.51 -1.85
CA ASP A 231 3.19 -25.97 -1.95
C ASP A 231 1.99 -26.50 -2.71
N ALA A 232 0.93 -25.70 -2.84
CA ALA A 232 -0.22 -26.00 -3.68
C ALA A 232 -0.03 -25.60 -5.16
N GLY A 233 1.07 -24.92 -5.49
CA GLY A 233 1.39 -24.48 -6.85
C GLY A 233 0.90 -23.06 -7.18
N VAL A 234 0.58 -22.25 -6.17
CA VAL A 234 0.34 -20.81 -6.35
C VAL A 234 1.68 -20.10 -6.25
N HIS A 235 2.11 -19.49 -7.35
CA HIS A 235 3.43 -18.86 -7.43
C HIS A 235 3.39 -17.33 -7.39
N PHE A 236 2.22 -16.72 -7.60
CA PHE A 236 2.07 -15.27 -7.62
C PHE A 236 0.83 -14.88 -6.82
N MET A 237 1.01 -13.99 -5.85
CA MET A 237 -0.05 -13.35 -5.08
C MET A 237 0.00 -11.84 -5.31
N PHE A 238 -1.14 -11.25 -5.67
CA PHE A 238 -1.28 -9.81 -5.92
C PHE A 238 -1.96 -9.15 -4.73
N THR A 239 -1.27 -8.23 -4.05
CA THR A 239 -1.72 -7.59 -2.80
C THR A 239 -1.64 -6.06 -2.86
N GLY A 240 -2.11 -5.39 -1.79
CA GLY A 240 -2.13 -3.93 -1.63
C GLY A 240 -1.98 -3.55 -0.15
N HIS A 241 -2.92 -2.77 0.39
CA HIS A 241 -3.04 -2.39 1.82
C HIS A 241 -1.97 -1.42 2.34
N THR A 242 -0.70 -1.74 2.13
CA THR A 242 0.43 -0.98 2.70
C THR A 242 0.64 0.36 2.00
N HIS A 243 0.07 0.51 0.81
CA HIS A 243 0.32 1.57 -0.16
C HIS A 243 1.77 1.68 -0.64
N MET A 244 2.66 0.80 -0.18
CA MET A 244 4.03 0.69 -0.65
C MET A 244 4.05 -0.08 -1.96
N GLN A 245 5.10 0.08 -2.74
CA GLN A 245 5.32 -0.69 -3.96
C GLN A 245 6.41 -1.71 -3.64
N SER A 246 6.12 -3.01 -3.67
CA SER A 246 7.16 -4.02 -3.44
C SER A 246 6.93 -5.34 -4.19
N ILE A 247 8.01 -6.07 -4.44
CA ILE A 247 7.99 -7.45 -4.94
C ILE A 247 8.89 -8.32 -4.07
N GLU A 248 8.25 -9.12 -3.21
CA GLU A 248 8.92 -10.02 -2.29
C GLU A 248 8.73 -11.48 -2.68
N TYR A 249 9.58 -12.37 -2.17
CA TYR A 249 9.41 -13.81 -2.40
C TYR A 249 9.67 -14.65 -1.15
N PHE A 250 9.03 -15.82 -1.13
CA PHE A 250 9.21 -16.83 -0.10
C PHE A 250 9.41 -18.20 -0.74
N ASP A 251 10.38 -18.96 -0.23
CA ASP A 251 10.60 -20.35 -0.59
C ASP A 251 10.12 -21.25 0.56
N SER A 252 9.19 -22.16 0.27
CA SER A 252 8.74 -23.16 1.24
C SER A 252 9.86 -24.14 1.57
N GLU A 253 9.71 -24.90 2.66
CA GLU A 253 10.65 -25.97 3.01
C GLU A 253 10.78 -27.05 1.92
N LYS A 254 9.78 -27.18 1.03
CA LYS A 254 9.83 -28.09 -0.12
C LYS A 254 10.51 -27.47 -1.35
N GLY A 255 10.98 -26.24 -1.25
CA GLY A 255 11.64 -25.50 -2.33
C GLY A 255 10.67 -24.89 -3.35
N ASN A 256 9.38 -24.74 -2.99
CA ASN A 256 8.40 -24.08 -3.85
C ASN A 256 8.40 -22.58 -3.57
N ARG A 257 8.46 -21.77 -4.62
CA ARG A 257 8.48 -20.31 -4.51
C ARG A 257 7.09 -19.70 -4.68
N ILE A 258 6.78 -18.69 -3.88
CA ILE A 258 5.70 -17.74 -4.10
C ILE A 258 6.25 -16.31 -4.09
N PHE A 259 5.78 -15.48 -5.01
CA PHE A 259 6.01 -14.05 -5.03
C PHE A 259 4.79 -13.32 -4.49
N ASP A 260 5.02 -12.33 -3.63
CA ASP A 260 4.03 -11.35 -3.23
C ASP A 260 4.29 -10.03 -3.97
N ILE A 261 3.35 -9.62 -4.81
CA ILE A 261 3.40 -8.40 -5.59
C ILE A 261 2.45 -7.39 -4.94
N ASN A 262 3.01 -6.63 -3.99
CA ASN A 262 2.31 -5.60 -3.24
C ASN A 262 2.31 -4.30 -4.04
N THR A 263 1.14 -3.89 -4.52
CA THR A 263 1.00 -2.67 -5.33
C THR A 263 0.68 -1.46 -4.46
N GLY A 264 1.32 -0.32 -4.75
CA GLY A 264 1.03 0.94 -4.06
C GLY A 264 -0.39 1.46 -4.36
N SER A 265 -0.89 2.35 -3.51
CA SER A 265 -2.26 2.87 -3.67
C SER A 265 -2.40 3.72 -4.92
N LEU A 266 -3.50 3.50 -5.66
CA LEU A 266 -3.81 4.27 -6.87
C LEU A 266 -3.92 5.78 -6.59
N ILE A 267 -4.32 6.20 -5.38
CA ILE A 267 -4.54 7.61 -5.05
C ILE A 267 -3.45 8.22 -4.14
N CYS A 268 -2.39 7.48 -3.86
CA CYS A 268 -1.23 7.94 -3.10
C CYS A 268 0.00 7.99 -4.02
N TYR A 269 0.98 8.86 -3.78
CA TYR A 269 2.27 8.77 -4.46
C TYR A 269 2.90 7.37 -4.25
N PRO A 270 3.45 6.71 -5.30
CA PRO A 270 3.62 7.18 -6.67
C PRO A 270 2.43 6.94 -7.63
N SER A 271 1.27 6.51 -7.14
CA SER A 271 0.05 6.22 -7.90
C SER A 271 0.31 5.18 -9.00
N PRO A 272 0.71 3.95 -8.63
CA PRO A 272 1.01 2.93 -9.61
C PRO A 272 -0.25 2.24 -10.14
N ILE A 273 -0.19 1.87 -11.41
CA ILE A 273 -1.06 0.87 -12.05
C ILE A 273 -0.12 -0.20 -12.59
N ARG A 274 -0.31 -1.47 -12.23
CA ARG A 274 0.57 -2.55 -12.72
C ARG A 274 -0.01 -3.21 -13.96
N HIS A 275 0.77 -3.27 -15.02
CA HIS A 275 0.51 -4.12 -16.19
C HIS A 275 1.30 -5.41 -16.08
N MET A 276 0.61 -6.54 -16.13
CA MET A 276 1.18 -7.86 -15.94
C MET A 276 1.08 -8.66 -17.23
N THR A 277 2.18 -9.28 -17.65
CA THR A 277 2.20 -10.23 -18.77
C THR A 277 2.82 -11.55 -18.31
N LEU A 278 2.00 -12.59 -18.20
CA LEU A 278 2.40 -13.92 -17.78
C LEU A 278 2.57 -14.85 -19.00
N THR A 279 3.77 -15.39 -19.17
CA THR A 279 4.11 -16.46 -20.11
C THR A 279 4.32 -17.77 -19.35
N GLU A 280 4.77 -18.82 -20.03
CA GLU A 280 5.15 -20.07 -19.37
C GLU A 280 6.44 -19.93 -18.54
N GLN A 281 7.26 -18.92 -18.81
CA GLN A 281 8.59 -18.77 -18.23
C GLN A 281 8.70 -17.55 -17.31
N THR A 282 7.89 -16.52 -17.54
CA THR A 282 8.07 -15.22 -16.88
C THR A 282 6.75 -14.52 -16.61
N LEU A 283 6.61 -13.94 -15.42
CA LEU A 283 5.66 -12.87 -15.14
C LEU A 283 6.39 -11.53 -15.29
N SER A 284 6.09 -10.81 -16.35
CA SER A 284 6.59 -9.46 -16.57
C SER A 284 5.68 -8.47 -15.85
N VAL A 285 6.21 -7.74 -14.89
CA VAL A 285 5.55 -6.70 -14.10
C VAL A 285 6.03 -5.35 -14.62
N ARG A 286 5.13 -4.49 -15.08
CA ARG A 286 5.46 -3.13 -15.51
C ARG A 286 4.58 -2.11 -14.82
N THR A 287 5.17 -1.05 -14.28
CA THR A 287 4.40 0.02 -13.63
C THR A 287 4.11 1.14 -14.61
N VAL A 288 2.85 1.53 -14.70
CA VAL A 288 2.41 2.71 -15.44
C VAL A 288 1.78 3.71 -14.48
N HIS A 289 1.95 4.98 -14.78
CA HIS A 289 1.41 6.09 -13.99
C HIS A 289 0.47 6.92 -14.85
N LEU A 290 -0.44 7.63 -14.18
CA LEU A 290 -1.29 8.60 -14.85
C LEU A 290 -0.47 9.81 -15.28
N ASP A 291 -0.66 10.27 -16.51
CA ASP A 291 -0.05 11.50 -17.00
C ASP A 291 -0.80 12.76 -16.52
N ARG A 292 -2.13 12.66 -16.45
CA ARG A 292 -3.04 13.77 -16.14
C ARG A 292 -4.32 13.27 -15.49
N ILE A 293 -4.93 14.14 -14.69
CA ILE A 293 -6.27 13.97 -14.13
C ILE A 293 -7.07 15.25 -14.36
N ASP A 294 -8.40 15.17 -14.37
CA ASP A 294 -9.27 16.35 -14.46
C ASP A 294 -9.41 17.00 -13.08
N TRP A 295 -8.35 17.72 -12.68
CA TRP A 295 -8.26 18.42 -11.41
C TRP A 295 -7.36 19.65 -11.52
N ASP A 296 -7.56 20.66 -10.66
CA ASP A 296 -6.66 21.80 -10.59
C ASP A 296 -5.36 21.41 -9.87
N LEU A 297 -4.33 21.10 -10.65
CA LEU A 297 -3.00 20.74 -10.15
C LEU A 297 -2.12 21.98 -9.88
N GLY A 298 -2.63 23.20 -10.01
CA GLY A 298 -1.87 24.43 -9.79
C GLY A 298 -0.67 24.59 -10.74
N GLY A 299 -0.79 24.07 -11.96
CA GLY A 299 0.26 24.11 -12.99
C GLY A 299 1.37 23.06 -12.84
N LYS A 300 1.24 22.10 -11.93
CA LYS A 300 2.17 20.97 -11.75
C LYS A 300 1.78 19.78 -12.64
N SER A 301 2.73 18.89 -12.92
CA SER A 301 2.39 17.55 -13.40
C SER A 301 1.67 16.76 -12.32
N TYR A 302 0.92 15.72 -12.71
CA TYR A 302 0.23 14.86 -11.74
C TYR A 302 1.21 14.25 -10.72
N MET A 303 2.33 13.71 -11.20
CA MET A 303 3.32 13.09 -10.32
C MET A 303 3.94 14.08 -9.33
N GLN A 304 4.25 15.32 -9.76
CA GLN A 304 4.78 16.33 -8.84
C GLN A 304 3.71 16.79 -7.84
N TYR A 305 2.45 16.92 -8.26
CA TYR A 305 1.35 17.23 -7.36
C TYR A 305 1.16 16.14 -6.29
N SER A 306 1.13 14.87 -6.72
CA SER A 306 0.99 13.71 -5.84
C SER A 306 2.15 13.61 -4.85
N LEU A 307 3.39 13.84 -5.30
CA LEU A 307 4.56 13.90 -4.44
C LEU A 307 4.46 15.02 -3.39
N ASP A 308 4.08 16.22 -3.83
CA ASP A 308 3.94 17.37 -2.93
C ASP A 308 2.84 17.13 -1.89
N HIS A 309 1.75 16.44 -2.26
CA HIS A 309 0.68 16.04 -1.35
C HIS A 309 1.19 15.03 -0.31
N PHE A 310 1.83 13.96 -0.77
CA PHE A 310 2.42 12.93 0.10
C PHE A 310 3.41 13.53 1.12
N GLU A 311 4.31 14.41 0.67
CA GLU A 311 5.30 15.02 1.54
C GLU A 311 4.72 16.15 2.42
N PHE A 312 3.50 16.64 2.14
CA PHE A 312 2.94 17.81 2.82
C PHE A 312 2.87 17.61 4.33
N MET A 313 2.24 16.52 4.80
CA MET A 313 2.12 16.24 6.23
C MET A 313 3.51 16.15 6.89
N LEU A 314 4.42 15.38 6.29
CA LEU A 314 5.76 15.16 6.86
C LEU A 314 6.54 16.48 6.96
N ARG A 315 6.50 17.31 5.91
CA ARG A 315 7.15 18.62 5.89
C ARG A 315 6.52 19.57 6.90
N ASP A 316 5.20 19.57 7.03
CA ASP A 316 4.48 20.42 7.97
C ASP A 316 4.75 20.03 9.43
N ILE A 317 4.84 18.73 9.74
CA ILE A 317 5.25 18.24 11.07
C ILE A 317 6.65 18.76 11.42
N LEU A 318 7.60 18.61 10.49
CA LEU A 318 8.99 19.03 10.70
C LEU A 318 9.12 20.55 10.85
N ASP A 319 8.43 21.32 10.01
CA ASP A 319 8.41 22.78 10.08
C ASP A 319 7.70 23.25 11.35
N ALA A 320 6.52 22.73 11.68
CA ALA A 320 5.77 23.10 12.87
C ALA A 320 6.56 22.78 14.15
N ALA A 321 7.25 21.64 14.22
CA ALA A 321 8.12 21.35 15.36
C ALA A 321 9.19 22.45 15.53
N ALA A 322 9.80 22.90 14.44
CA ALA A 322 10.87 23.90 14.48
C ALA A 322 10.37 25.34 14.63
N ASN A 323 9.21 25.69 14.09
CA ASN A 323 8.82 27.07 13.81
C ASN A 323 7.45 27.46 14.38
N ASP A 324 6.54 26.51 14.60
CA ASP A 324 5.21 26.76 15.18
C ASP A 324 4.75 25.59 16.06
N ILE A 325 5.22 25.57 17.31
CA ILE A 325 4.91 24.48 18.23
C ILE A 325 3.41 24.38 18.57
N ARG A 326 2.64 25.48 18.38
CA ARG A 326 1.18 25.44 18.59
C ARG A 326 0.51 24.69 17.46
N ARG A 327 0.91 24.97 16.22
CA ARG A 327 0.50 24.19 15.04
C ARG A 327 0.86 22.73 15.22
N PHE A 328 2.10 22.42 15.61
CA PHE A 328 2.54 21.04 15.86
C PHE A 328 1.61 20.31 16.84
N CYS A 329 1.29 20.94 17.98
CA CYS A 329 0.39 20.32 18.96
C CYS A 329 -1.07 20.21 18.45
N LYS A 330 -1.50 21.07 17.52
CA LYS A 330 -2.83 21.01 16.91
C LYS A 330 -2.97 19.84 15.94
N ILE A 331 -1.94 19.57 15.15
CA ILE A 331 -1.91 18.50 14.13
C ILE A 331 -1.38 17.17 14.69
N ALA A 332 -0.89 17.15 15.94
CA ALA A 332 -0.36 15.96 16.60
C ALA A 332 -1.27 14.70 16.50
N PRO A 333 -2.60 14.81 16.70
CA PRO A 333 -3.48 13.66 16.57
C PRO A 333 -3.49 13.04 15.18
N ASP A 334 -3.28 13.85 14.14
CA ASP A 334 -3.37 13.43 12.74
C ASP A 334 -2.21 12.48 12.36
N PHE A 335 -1.13 12.43 13.15
CA PHE A 335 -0.02 11.47 13.02
C PHE A 335 0.16 10.60 14.28
N GLY A 336 -0.90 10.40 15.07
CA GLY A 336 -0.92 9.43 16.17
C GLY A 336 -0.34 9.92 17.50
N LEU A 337 0.02 11.20 17.63
CA LEU A 337 0.48 11.78 18.89
C LEU A 337 -0.66 12.51 19.61
N GLN A 338 -1.05 12.02 20.79
CA GLN A 338 -2.07 12.68 21.61
C GLN A 338 -1.72 14.15 21.88
N THR A 339 -2.68 15.06 21.66
CA THR A 339 -2.51 16.51 21.83
C THR A 339 -1.90 16.86 23.18
N GLU A 340 -2.38 16.25 24.26
CA GLU A 340 -1.84 16.48 25.61
C GLU A 340 -0.37 16.09 25.74
N THR A 341 0.03 14.97 25.13
CA THR A 341 1.41 14.49 25.13
C THR A 341 2.30 15.43 24.32
N ALA A 342 1.84 15.87 23.15
CA ALA A 342 2.53 16.90 22.36
C ALA A 342 2.75 18.18 23.17
N TRP A 343 1.72 18.66 23.87
CA TRP A 343 1.84 19.84 24.74
C TRP A 343 2.79 19.62 25.92
N LYS A 344 2.79 18.45 26.55
CA LYS A 344 3.73 18.10 27.63
C LYS A 344 5.18 18.10 27.13
N LEU A 345 5.42 17.62 25.92
CA LEU A 345 6.75 17.51 25.31
C LEU A 345 7.12 18.70 24.40
N ARG A 346 6.33 19.79 24.39
CA ARG A 346 6.49 20.91 23.46
C ARG A 346 7.89 21.54 23.43
N VAL A 347 8.54 21.69 24.60
CA VAL A 347 9.87 22.31 24.71
C VAL A 347 10.95 21.39 24.12
N PRO A 348 11.07 20.11 24.53
CA PRO A 348 12.04 19.21 23.91
C PRO A 348 11.75 18.97 22.43
N ILE A 349 10.48 18.88 22.00
CA ILE A 349 10.10 18.77 20.58
C ILE A 349 10.59 19.99 19.81
N HIS A 350 10.32 21.20 20.32
CA HIS A 350 10.72 22.43 19.64
C HIS A 350 12.24 22.55 19.49
N LEU A 351 12.99 22.20 20.55
CA LEU A 351 14.44 22.19 20.51
C LEU A 351 14.98 21.17 19.51
N ALA A 352 14.40 19.97 19.47
CA ALA A 352 14.74 18.93 18.51
C ALA A 352 14.44 19.37 17.07
N GLY A 353 13.27 19.98 16.83
CA GLY A 353 12.89 20.56 15.54
C GLY A 353 13.88 21.61 15.04
N LYS A 354 14.21 22.60 15.88
CA LYS A 354 15.22 23.62 15.58
C LYS A 354 16.60 23.06 15.28
N MET A 355 16.99 22.01 16.01
CA MET A 355 18.24 21.31 15.75
C MET A 355 18.19 20.63 14.38
N MET A 356 17.16 19.81 14.13
CA MET A 356 16.99 19.03 12.90
C MET A 356 16.92 19.91 11.65
N GLU A 357 16.23 21.06 11.73
CA GLU A 357 16.13 22.05 10.66
C GLU A 357 17.50 22.52 10.13
N ARG A 358 18.51 22.54 10.99
CA ARG A 358 19.85 23.08 10.67
C ARG A 358 20.89 21.99 10.44
N LEU A 359 20.55 20.73 10.71
CA LEU A 359 21.51 19.64 10.81
C LEU A 359 21.78 19.04 9.42
N THR A 360 22.96 19.35 8.88
CA THR A 360 23.49 18.67 7.69
C THR A 360 24.29 17.44 8.09
N PHE A 361 24.54 16.52 7.16
CA PHE A 361 25.43 15.38 7.41
C PHE A 361 26.82 15.84 7.90
N GLN A 362 27.36 16.95 7.39
CA GLN A 362 28.64 17.47 7.87
C GLN A 362 28.57 17.90 9.34
N LYS A 363 27.52 18.63 9.75
CA LYS A 363 27.34 19.06 11.13
C LYS A 363 27.09 17.87 12.06
N ALA A 364 26.26 16.92 11.65
CA ALA A 364 26.00 15.68 12.38
C ALA A 364 27.28 14.85 12.55
N GLY A 365 28.07 14.70 11.47
CA GLY A 365 29.35 14.02 11.49
C GLY A 365 30.36 14.69 12.44
N ARG A 366 30.36 16.02 12.56
CA ARG A 366 31.20 16.73 13.54
C ARG A 366 30.74 16.43 14.97
N LEU A 367 29.44 16.50 15.22
CA LEU A 367 28.85 16.21 16.54
C LEU A 367 29.12 14.77 17.00
N LEU A 368 29.10 13.81 16.07
CA LEU A 368 29.30 12.38 16.32
C LEU A 368 30.75 11.92 16.09
N PHE A 369 31.69 12.85 15.90
CA PHE A 369 33.11 12.57 15.67
C PHE A 369 33.38 11.58 14.52
N CYS A 370 32.61 11.68 13.42
CA CYS A 370 32.76 10.90 12.20
C CYS A 370 32.71 11.74 10.91
N ALA A 371 32.89 13.07 10.99
CA ALA A 371 32.86 13.97 9.84
C ALA A 371 33.78 13.57 8.68
N THR A 372 34.93 12.94 8.98
CA THR A 372 35.89 12.44 7.99
C THR A 372 35.36 11.24 7.18
N LYS A 373 34.30 10.58 7.67
CA LYS A 373 33.62 9.46 7.00
C LYS A 373 32.41 9.90 6.18
N ILE A 374 32.09 11.19 6.17
CA ILE A 374 30.98 11.74 5.38
C ILE A 374 31.50 12.10 3.99
N ALA A 375 30.87 11.51 2.96
CA ALA A 375 31.20 11.74 1.57
C ALA A 375 31.06 13.24 1.20
N PRO A 376 31.95 13.80 0.36
CA PRO A 376 31.91 15.22 -0.01
C PRO A 376 30.54 15.73 -0.48
N GLU A 377 29.84 14.93 -1.29
CA GLU A 377 28.54 15.20 -1.90
C GLU A 377 27.45 15.30 -0.83
N MET A 378 27.53 14.47 0.22
CA MET A 378 26.54 14.44 1.30
C MET A 378 26.71 15.58 2.31
N ARG A 379 27.86 16.25 2.38
CA ARG A 379 28.17 17.23 3.45
C ARG A 379 27.12 18.33 3.59
N GLY A 380 26.60 18.81 2.46
CA GLY A 380 25.60 19.87 2.38
C GLY A 380 24.15 19.41 2.55
N VAL A 381 23.90 18.10 2.43
CA VAL A 381 22.55 17.53 2.53
C VAL A 381 22.05 17.65 3.97
N TYR A 382 20.83 18.15 4.13
CA TYR A 382 20.16 18.21 5.43
C TYR A 382 19.62 16.83 5.80
N LEU A 383 19.79 16.43 7.07
CA LEU A 383 19.29 15.13 7.53
C LEU A 383 17.78 15.01 7.38
N LYS A 384 17.02 16.09 7.61
CA LYS A 384 15.56 16.08 7.45
C LYS A 384 15.15 15.74 6.01
N ASP A 385 15.85 16.29 5.01
CA ASP A 385 15.52 16.06 3.60
C ASP A 385 15.92 14.65 3.17
N PHE A 386 17.00 14.11 3.74
CA PHE A 386 17.38 12.71 3.56
C PHE A 386 16.35 11.75 4.19
N MET A 387 15.86 12.04 5.40
CA MET A 387 14.82 11.22 6.03
C MET A 387 13.51 11.23 5.23
N LEU A 388 13.11 12.39 4.68
CA LEU A 388 11.96 12.48 3.76
C LEU A 388 12.17 11.63 2.51
N ALA A 389 13.39 11.65 1.95
CA ALA A 389 13.74 10.81 0.81
C ALA A 389 13.65 9.32 1.15
N LEU A 390 14.12 8.88 2.33
CA LEU A 390 13.97 7.49 2.77
C LEU A 390 12.49 7.07 2.83
N ILE A 391 11.65 7.88 3.48
CA ILE A 391 10.22 7.58 3.56
C ILE A 391 9.60 7.50 2.16
N ARG A 392 9.90 8.45 1.28
CA ARG A 392 9.42 8.43 -0.10
C ARG A 392 9.86 7.17 -0.86
N ASN A 393 11.11 6.75 -0.69
CA ASN A 393 11.63 5.57 -1.38
C ASN A 393 10.94 4.29 -0.88
N LEU A 394 10.69 4.14 0.42
CA LEU A 394 9.92 3.01 0.97
C LEU A 394 8.53 2.86 0.34
N TYR A 395 7.84 3.96 0.03
CA TYR A 395 6.53 3.92 -0.65
C TYR A 395 6.64 3.76 -2.17
N GLY A 396 7.71 4.27 -2.76
CA GLY A 396 7.99 4.14 -4.19
C GLY A 396 8.51 2.77 -4.60
N GLY A 397 9.06 2.00 -3.65
CA GLY A 397 9.90 0.84 -3.89
C GLY A 397 11.31 1.23 -4.36
N ASP A 398 12.13 0.21 -4.65
CA ASP A 398 13.46 0.32 -5.24
C ASP A 398 14.40 1.23 -4.43
N GLU A 399 14.57 1.00 -3.11
CA GLU A 399 15.38 1.85 -2.26
C GLU A 399 16.82 1.97 -2.81
N PRO A 400 17.26 3.19 -3.21
CA PRO A 400 18.39 3.30 -4.14
C PRO A 400 19.76 3.38 -3.47
N TYR A 401 19.83 3.46 -2.13
CA TYR A 401 21.07 3.77 -1.42
C TYR A 401 21.85 2.50 -1.11
N ALA A 402 22.31 1.82 -2.16
CA ALA A 402 23.07 0.57 -2.06
C ALA A 402 24.39 0.70 -1.27
N PRO A 403 24.89 -0.39 -0.65
CA PRO A 403 26.23 -0.44 -0.09
C PRO A 403 27.29 0.02 -1.10
N GLY A 404 28.05 1.05 -0.73
CA GLY A 404 29.08 1.66 -1.58
C GLY A 404 28.71 3.04 -2.13
N THR A 405 27.43 3.42 -2.08
CA THR A 405 26.98 4.78 -2.41
C THR A 405 27.43 5.81 -1.36
N PRO A 406 27.65 7.08 -1.75
CA PRO A 406 27.90 8.18 -0.82
C PRO A 406 26.84 8.31 0.28
N GLU A 407 25.57 8.11 -0.07
CA GLU A 407 24.38 8.17 0.77
C GLU A 407 24.45 7.10 1.87
N TYR A 408 24.56 5.83 1.48
CA TYR A 408 24.65 4.70 2.41
C TYR A 408 25.84 4.85 3.34
N ALA A 409 27.03 5.11 2.80
CA ALA A 409 28.25 5.21 3.58
C ALA A 409 28.16 6.34 4.62
N SER A 410 27.64 7.50 4.22
CA SER A 410 27.50 8.67 5.09
C SER A 410 26.45 8.44 6.18
N PHE A 411 25.29 7.88 5.82
CA PHE A 411 24.23 7.60 6.80
C PHE A 411 24.67 6.53 7.79
N MET A 412 25.22 5.41 7.32
CA MET A 412 25.73 4.36 8.19
C MET A 412 26.90 4.81 9.07
N ALA A 413 27.70 5.79 8.63
CA ALA A 413 28.71 6.41 9.49
C ALA A 413 28.13 7.19 10.68
N LEU A 414 26.96 7.84 10.50
CA LEU A 414 26.22 8.47 11.59
C LEU A 414 25.52 7.40 12.45
N TYR A 415 24.78 6.48 11.82
CA TYR A 415 24.02 5.43 12.51
C TYR A 415 24.90 4.59 13.45
N ARG A 416 26.07 4.14 12.98
CA ARG A 416 27.00 3.36 13.82
C ARG A 416 27.47 4.08 15.08
N ARG A 417 27.45 5.41 15.12
CA ARG A 417 27.78 6.21 16.32
C ARG A 417 26.64 6.28 17.32
N VAL A 418 25.38 6.29 16.84
CA VAL A 418 24.19 6.34 17.70
C VAL A 418 23.69 4.96 18.11
N ARG A 419 23.97 3.92 17.31
CA ARG A 419 23.58 2.52 17.52
C ARG A 419 23.83 1.99 18.94
N PRO A 420 24.98 2.22 19.60
CA PRO A 420 25.21 1.73 20.97
C PRO A 420 24.27 2.33 22.02
N VAL A 421 23.76 3.55 21.77
CA VAL A 421 22.78 4.21 22.63
C VAL A 421 21.39 3.66 22.35
N LEU A 422 21.03 3.49 21.06
CA LEU A 422 19.74 2.94 20.64
C LEU A 422 19.53 1.54 21.21
N ARG A 423 20.52 0.65 21.14
CA ARG A 423 20.46 -0.72 21.69
C ARG A 423 20.17 -0.81 23.21
N ARG A 424 20.23 0.29 23.95
CA ARG A 424 19.87 0.33 25.38
C ARG A 424 18.36 0.42 25.62
N PHE A 425 17.59 0.78 24.59
CA PHE A 425 16.13 0.81 24.66
C PHE A 425 15.56 -0.56 24.30
N LYS A 426 14.56 -1.00 25.09
CA LYS A 426 13.84 -2.25 24.83
C LYS A 426 13.04 -2.13 23.52
N GLY A 427 12.95 -3.23 22.77
CA GLY A 427 12.16 -3.29 21.52
C GLY A 427 12.93 -2.94 20.25
N LEU A 428 14.24 -2.69 20.31
CA LEU A 428 15.08 -2.36 19.14
C LEU A 428 16.00 -3.53 18.69
N SER A 429 15.62 -4.77 19.00
CA SER A 429 16.23 -5.95 18.38
C SER A 429 15.85 -5.99 16.90
N GLY A 430 16.81 -6.26 16.00
CA GLY A 430 16.59 -6.22 14.54
C GLY A 430 16.72 -4.84 13.89
N LEU A 431 16.96 -3.77 14.66
CA LEU A 431 17.04 -2.40 14.13
C LEU A 431 18.12 -2.22 13.04
N ASP A 432 19.18 -3.03 13.06
CA ASP A 432 20.21 -2.95 12.02
C ASP A 432 19.68 -3.37 10.65
N GLU A 433 18.91 -4.46 10.58
CA GLU A 433 18.26 -4.95 9.36
C GLU A 433 17.20 -3.95 8.88
N VAL A 434 16.42 -3.39 9.80
CA VAL A 434 15.43 -2.32 9.50
C VAL A 434 16.09 -1.10 8.86
N ILE A 435 17.22 -0.65 9.42
CA ILE A 435 17.93 0.52 8.91
C ILE A 435 18.60 0.23 7.58
N GLU A 436 19.14 -0.97 7.39
CA GLU A 436 19.75 -1.37 6.12
C GLU A 436 18.69 -1.51 5.02
N GLY A 437 17.57 -2.17 5.30
CA GLY A 437 16.44 -2.30 4.36
C GLY A 437 15.77 -0.97 4.02
N ALA A 438 15.73 0.00 4.95
CA ALA A 438 15.23 1.35 4.63
C ALA A 438 16.15 2.14 3.67
N LEU A 439 17.39 1.71 3.49
CA LEU A 439 18.35 2.37 2.61
C LEU A 439 18.43 1.69 1.25
N TYR A 440 18.34 0.37 1.23
CA TYR A 440 18.56 -0.44 0.05
C TYR A 440 17.80 -1.75 0.11
N ASP A 441 17.08 -2.03 -0.97
CA ASP A 441 16.55 -3.33 -1.29
C ASP A 441 17.44 -4.03 -2.34
N ASP A 442 17.84 -5.27 -2.06
CA ASP A 442 18.64 -6.13 -2.94
C ASP A 442 17.81 -7.17 -3.70
N GLY A 443 16.48 -7.09 -3.59
CA GLY A 443 15.48 -7.92 -4.23
C GLY A 443 15.27 -7.68 -5.72
N TYR A 444 14.09 -8.07 -6.19
CA TYR A 444 13.68 -7.78 -7.56
C TYR A 444 13.30 -6.31 -7.66
N PRO A 445 13.53 -5.63 -8.80
CA PRO A 445 13.09 -4.25 -8.94
C PRO A 445 11.58 -4.14 -8.69
N ASP A 446 11.19 -3.32 -7.74
CA ASP A 446 9.81 -3.26 -7.29
C ASP A 446 8.91 -2.72 -8.38
N SER A 447 9.38 -1.75 -9.18
CA SER A 447 8.55 -1.12 -10.21
C SER A 447 8.44 -1.94 -11.51
N ASP A 448 9.56 -2.47 -12.01
CA ASP A 448 9.62 -3.15 -13.30
C ASP A 448 10.49 -4.42 -13.20
N ALA A 449 9.85 -5.59 -13.10
CA ALA A 449 10.55 -6.86 -12.93
C ALA A 449 10.12 -7.93 -13.94
N ASP A 450 11.02 -8.86 -14.23
CA ASP A 450 10.71 -10.10 -14.93
C ASP A 450 10.93 -11.27 -13.96
N LEU A 451 9.84 -11.74 -13.38
CA LEU A 451 9.86 -12.78 -12.35
C LEU A 451 9.81 -14.16 -12.99
N PRO A 452 10.66 -15.12 -12.60
CA PRO A 452 10.63 -16.46 -13.15
C PRO A 452 9.34 -17.17 -12.72
N VAL A 453 8.68 -17.85 -13.67
CA VAL A 453 7.56 -18.76 -13.36
C VAL A 453 8.17 -20.08 -12.88
N PRO A 454 7.93 -20.48 -11.61
CA PRO A 454 8.42 -21.76 -11.11
C PRO A 454 7.80 -22.93 -11.89
N PRO A 455 8.51 -24.06 -12.01
CA PRO A 455 7.97 -25.24 -12.67
C PRO A 455 6.72 -25.74 -11.93
N THR A 456 5.70 -26.12 -12.69
CA THR A 456 4.44 -26.63 -12.14
C THR A 456 4.68 -27.87 -11.29
N ILE A 457 4.10 -27.90 -10.09
CA ILE A 457 4.15 -29.03 -9.17
C ILE A 457 3.30 -30.17 -9.77
N VAL A 458 3.94 -31.28 -10.13
CA VAL A 458 3.31 -32.48 -10.73
C VAL A 458 2.62 -33.33 -9.67
#